data_AF-A0A941UW80-F1
#
_entry.id   AF-A0A941UW80-F1
#
_cell.length_a   1.000
_cell.length_b   1.000
_cell.length_c   1.000
_cell.angle_alpha   90.00
_cell.angle_beta   90.00
_cell.angle_gamma   90.00
#
_symmetry.space_group_name_H-M   'P 1'
#
loop_
_entity.id
_entity.type
_entity.pdbx_description
1 polymer ?
#
loop_
_entity_poly.entity_id
_entity_poly.type
_entity_poly.pdbx_seq_one_letter_code
_entity_poly.pdbx_strand_id
1 'polypeptide(L)'
;HQRYSALPVAELRKADVDRRDRLSRWAVDYLIATKDKGLEAMLKAALERRYSASPGEGFFTGGGLHTFENFKREDDYRNPTVREALRDSVNLAFIRIMRDVVRYYMYQPGSPARALQDAGSAGRSAYLSRFADREGRVFLQRYYRKYHGTSAEGLLAKLVAGIRPSEHRLAAIYRLVEPEAGLESFAEFLNQYRQGEISESQVADLYERYAPGKFSLADQGYLARVHPLELWLVGYLRHNPGATLTQVLDASAAERQDVYSWLFKTRHRNAQEQRINSLLEIEAFEEVHRQWKRLGYPFERLVPSYATAIGSSGDRPAALAELMGVIVNDGVRLPTVRLERLHFAADTPYETEMRRTASSGERVMASEVAAVLRDALGDVVAAGTARRLYGAFDLPDGTEIRVGGKTGTGDNRIESYGTKGQLVGSRALNRTATFVFYVGDRHFGTLTAFVAGAKADEYSFTSALPVQILKVLAPQILPFFDPQRPARCAPATPAILAQTPITPNTPDLRPVAADSGALRPN
;
A
#
# COMPACT_ATOMS: atom_id res chain seq x y z
N HIS A 1 -17.11 11.87 16.69
CA HIS A 1 -17.75 11.76 18.02
C HIS A 1 -16.98 12.57 19.06
N GLN A 2 -15.80 12.14 19.52
CA GLN A 2 -14.99 12.80 20.56
C GLN A 2 -14.87 14.33 20.44
N ARG A 3 -14.67 14.87 19.24
CA ARG A 3 -14.54 16.31 18.99
C ARG A 3 -15.82 17.13 19.24
N TYR A 4 -16.99 16.53 19.03
CA TYR A 4 -18.25 17.27 18.86
C TYR A 4 -19.36 16.84 19.82
N SER A 5 -19.34 15.61 20.35
CA SER A 5 -20.47 15.05 21.10
C SER A 5 -20.83 15.79 22.39
N ALA A 6 -19.85 16.45 23.01
CA ALA A 6 -20.04 17.26 24.22
C ALA A 6 -20.56 18.68 23.92
N LEU A 7 -20.57 19.13 22.66
CA LEU A 7 -20.94 20.49 22.32
C LEU A 7 -22.47 20.67 22.29
N PRO A 8 -23.00 21.81 22.77
CA PRO A 8 -24.40 22.18 22.59
C PRO A 8 -24.78 22.30 21.11
N VAL A 9 -26.06 22.06 20.79
CA VAL A 9 -26.58 22.16 19.41
C VAL A 9 -26.30 23.52 18.77
N ALA A 10 -26.35 24.61 19.55
CA ALA A 10 -26.06 25.96 19.08
C ALA A 10 -24.60 26.11 18.60
N GLU A 11 -23.65 25.42 19.23
CA GLU A 11 -22.24 25.42 18.83
C GLU A 11 -21.98 24.46 17.66
N LEU A 12 -22.63 23.30 17.65
CA LEU A 12 -22.56 22.35 16.53
C LEU A 12 -22.99 23.00 15.20
N ARG A 13 -24.04 23.84 15.23
CA ARG A 13 -24.49 24.60 14.04
C ARG A 13 -23.48 25.62 13.55
N LYS A 14 -22.55 26.05 14.40
CA LYS A 14 -21.46 26.98 14.07
C LYS A 14 -20.15 26.26 13.70
N ALA A 15 -20.12 24.93 13.76
CA ALA A 15 -18.91 24.17 13.47
C ALA A 15 -18.45 24.39 12.02
N ASP A 16 -17.22 24.86 11.87
CA ASP A 16 -16.59 25.08 10.58
C ASP A 16 -16.06 23.75 10.00
N VAL A 17 -16.90 23.13 9.17
CA VAL A 17 -16.60 21.88 8.50
C VAL A 17 -16.53 22.10 6.98
N ASP A 18 -15.40 21.80 6.35
CA ASP A 18 -15.27 21.89 4.89
C ASP A 18 -16.32 21.00 4.20
N ARG A 19 -16.93 21.49 3.12
CA ARG A 19 -17.93 20.74 2.32
C ARG A 19 -17.43 19.39 1.80
N ARG A 20 -16.11 19.20 1.67
CA ARG A 20 -15.48 17.96 1.21
C ARG A 20 -15.29 16.96 2.34
N ASP A 21 -15.24 17.40 3.60
CA ASP A 21 -15.23 16.53 4.77
C ASP A 21 -16.64 16.04 5.11
N ARG A 22 -17.09 15.05 4.33
CA ARG A 22 -18.41 14.45 4.48
C ARG A 22 -18.56 13.66 5.78
N LEU A 23 -17.46 13.17 6.37
CA LEU A 23 -17.51 12.41 7.63
C LEU A 23 -17.76 13.34 8.81
N SER A 24 -17.00 14.43 8.95
CA SER A 24 -17.27 15.41 10.00
C SER A 24 -18.62 16.06 9.82
N ARG A 25 -19.04 16.34 8.58
CA ARG A 25 -20.35 16.94 8.30
C ARG A 25 -21.47 16.03 8.78
N TRP A 26 -21.46 14.76 8.36
CA TRP A 26 -22.43 13.77 8.81
C TRP A 26 -22.42 13.60 10.33
N ALA A 27 -21.24 13.62 10.95
CA ALA A 27 -21.12 13.50 12.40
C ALA A 27 -21.77 14.66 13.15
N VAL A 28 -21.56 15.89 12.68
CA VAL A 28 -22.19 17.09 13.24
C VAL A 28 -23.71 17.05 13.03
N ASP A 29 -24.16 16.71 11.82
CA ASP A 29 -25.59 16.64 11.48
C ASP A 29 -26.32 15.60 12.34
N TYR A 30 -25.71 14.42 12.56
CA TYR A 30 -26.23 13.39 13.46
C TYR A 30 -26.40 13.95 14.89
N LEU A 31 -25.36 14.57 15.45
CA LEU A 31 -25.37 15.10 16.82
C LEU A 31 -26.33 16.28 17.03
N ILE A 32 -26.73 16.97 15.95
CA ILE A 32 -27.76 18.00 15.96
C ILE A 32 -29.16 17.36 15.97
N ALA A 33 -29.36 16.33 15.16
CA ALA A 33 -30.68 15.77 14.88
C ALA A 33 -31.13 14.68 15.88
N THR A 34 -30.20 13.97 16.52
CA THR A 34 -30.53 12.82 17.38
C THR A 34 -30.58 13.14 18.87
N LYS A 35 -31.43 12.41 19.58
CA LYS A 35 -31.50 12.45 21.06
C LYS A 35 -30.37 11.64 21.69
N ASP A 36 -30.20 10.39 21.24
CA ASP A 36 -29.07 9.57 21.66
C ASP A 36 -27.81 9.99 20.90
N LYS A 37 -26.84 10.48 21.67
CA LYS A 37 -25.52 10.94 21.19
C LYS A 37 -24.40 9.97 21.61
N GLY A 38 -24.75 8.83 22.18
CA GLY A 38 -23.81 7.77 22.55
C GLY A 38 -22.99 7.30 21.35
N LEU A 39 -21.74 6.92 21.60
CA LEU A 39 -20.84 6.47 20.52
C LEU A 39 -21.40 5.22 19.82
N GLU A 40 -21.92 4.26 20.58
CA GLU A 40 -22.52 3.05 20.04
C GLU A 40 -23.70 3.33 19.09
N ALA A 41 -24.65 4.18 19.51
CA ALA A 41 -25.79 4.57 18.68
C ALA A 41 -25.35 5.28 17.39
N MET A 42 -24.34 6.15 17.50
CA MET A 42 -23.75 6.81 16.34
C MET A 42 -23.05 5.84 15.41
N LEU A 43 -22.32 4.84 15.92
CA LEU A 43 -21.65 3.81 15.12
C LEU A 43 -22.67 2.91 14.40
N LYS A 44 -23.74 2.51 15.08
CA LYS A 44 -24.86 1.78 14.46
C LYS A 44 -25.50 2.59 13.33
N ALA A 45 -25.75 3.88 13.55
CA ALA A 45 -26.25 4.76 12.50
C ALA A 45 -25.24 4.98 11.36
N ALA A 46 -23.93 4.98 11.66
CA ALA A 46 -22.88 5.08 10.65
C ALA A 46 -22.88 3.85 9.72
N LEU A 47 -23.19 2.67 10.26
CA LEU A 47 -23.32 1.45 9.48
C LEU A 47 -24.51 1.46 8.51
N GLU A 48 -25.54 2.26 8.77
CA GLU A 48 -26.71 2.43 7.91
C GLU A 48 -26.52 3.48 6.80
N ARG A 49 -25.39 4.18 6.78
CA ARG A 49 -25.07 5.14 5.70
C ARG A 49 -24.93 4.40 4.38
N ARG A 50 -25.51 4.96 3.32
CA ARG A 50 -25.54 4.35 1.99
C ARG A 50 -24.47 4.91 1.06
N TYR A 51 -23.89 4.03 0.25
CA TYR A 51 -22.89 4.35 -0.75
C TYR A 51 -23.23 3.70 -2.08
N SER A 52 -23.20 4.46 -3.16
CA SER A 52 -23.44 3.92 -4.50
C SER A 52 -22.40 2.85 -4.83
N ALA A 53 -22.87 1.76 -5.43
CA ALA A 53 -22.03 0.70 -5.98
C ALA A 53 -21.78 0.88 -7.49
N SER A 54 -22.15 2.02 -8.09
CA SER A 54 -22.02 2.24 -9.54
C SER A 54 -20.56 2.41 -9.99
N PRO A 55 -20.14 1.73 -11.09
CA PRO A 55 -18.81 1.87 -11.68
C PRO A 55 -18.68 3.10 -12.59
N GLY A 56 -19.76 3.86 -12.83
CA GLY A 56 -19.77 5.00 -13.76
C GLY A 56 -18.97 6.24 -13.31
N GLU A 57 -18.38 6.22 -12.11
CA GLU A 57 -17.57 7.33 -11.58
C GLU A 57 -16.07 7.05 -11.80
N GLY A 58 -15.37 8.01 -12.41
CA GLY A 58 -13.91 8.04 -12.41
C GLY A 58 -13.36 8.71 -11.15
N PHE A 59 -12.30 8.14 -10.57
CA PHE A 59 -11.67 8.61 -9.33
C PHE A 59 -10.23 9.05 -9.62
N PHE A 60 -9.92 10.32 -9.42
CA PHE A 60 -8.53 10.77 -9.45
C PHE A 60 -7.87 10.49 -8.10
N THR A 61 -7.01 9.47 -8.03
CA THR A 61 -6.38 8.97 -6.80
C THR A 61 -5.07 8.26 -7.15
N GLY A 62 -4.09 8.23 -6.26
CA GLY A 62 -2.81 7.53 -6.52
C GLY A 62 -1.98 8.16 -7.65
N GLY A 63 -2.22 9.44 -7.94
CA GLY A 63 -1.53 10.19 -8.99
C GLY A 63 -2.13 10.05 -10.39
N GLY A 64 -3.25 9.35 -10.57
CA GLY A 64 -3.89 9.15 -11.87
C GLY A 64 -5.41 8.99 -11.80
N LEU A 65 -6.04 8.90 -12.97
CA LEU A 65 -7.46 8.56 -13.07
C LEU A 65 -7.63 7.04 -12.97
N HIS A 66 -8.43 6.60 -12.01
CA HIS A 66 -8.78 5.20 -11.78
C HIS A 66 -10.28 4.99 -12.01
N THR A 67 -10.63 3.84 -12.56
CA THR A 67 -11.98 3.28 -12.54
C THR A 67 -11.94 2.00 -11.72
N PHE A 68 -13.05 1.69 -11.05
CA PHE A 68 -13.15 0.49 -10.21
C PHE A 68 -14.42 -0.28 -10.58
N GLU A 69 -14.39 -1.58 -10.32
CA GLU A 69 -15.52 -2.49 -10.57
C GLU A 69 -15.85 -3.30 -9.32
N ASN A 70 -17.12 -3.73 -9.22
CA ASN A 70 -17.51 -4.72 -8.23
C ASN A 70 -17.11 -6.12 -8.69
N PHE A 71 -16.88 -7.01 -7.72
CA PHE A 71 -16.66 -8.42 -8.02
C PHE A 71 -17.87 -9.08 -8.72
N LYS A 72 -19.08 -8.63 -8.38
CA LYS A 72 -20.35 -9.04 -8.98
C LYS A 72 -20.96 -7.88 -9.73
N ARG A 73 -21.25 -8.06 -11.02
CA ARG A 73 -21.88 -7.01 -11.84
C ARG A 73 -23.31 -6.68 -11.39
N GLU A 74 -23.99 -7.61 -10.75
CA GLU A 74 -25.33 -7.38 -10.20
C GLU A 74 -25.32 -6.31 -9.10
N ASP A 75 -24.16 -6.08 -8.47
CA ASP A 75 -24.01 -5.05 -7.44
C ASP A 75 -23.93 -3.63 -8.01
N ASP A 76 -23.63 -3.46 -9.30
CA ASP A 76 -23.35 -2.15 -9.93
C ASP A 76 -24.51 -1.14 -9.83
N TYR A 77 -25.74 -1.63 -9.65
CA TYR A 77 -26.94 -0.78 -9.55
C TYR A 77 -27.40 -0.57 -8.11
N ARG A 78 -26.70 -1.12 -7.12
CA ARG A 78 -27.09 -1.05 -5.70
C ARG A 78 -26.63 0.26 -5.05
N ASN A 79 -27.31 0.60 -3.95
CA ASN A 79 -26.90 1.65 -3.02
C ASN A 79 -26.88 1.09 -1.58
N PRO A 80 -26.01 0.11 -1.30
CA PRO A 80 -26.00 -0.61 -0.03
C PRO A 80 -25.65 0.30 1.14
N THR A 81 -26.10 -0.09 2.34
CA THR A 81 -25.55 0.44 3.59
C THR A 81 -24.10 -0.02 3.78
N VAL A 82 -23.34 0.61 4.67
CA VAL A 82 -21.98 0.14 5.02
C VAL A 82 -22.02 -1.30 5.55
N ARG A 83 -23.04 -1.65 6.35
CA ARG A 83 -23.25 -3.02 6.84
C ARG A 83 -23.49 -4.00 5.69
N GLU A 84 -24.38 -3.68 4.76
CA GLU A 84 -24.66 -4.50 3.57
C GLU A 84 -23.42 -4.66 2.69
N ALA A 85 -22.68 -3.57 2.47
CA ALA A 85 -21.44 -3.58 1.69
C ALA A 85 -20.37 -4.48 2.32
N LEU A 86 -20.24 -4.48 3.66
CA LEU A 86 -19.34 -5.38 4.38
C LEU A 86 -19.76 -6.85 4.26
N ARG A 87 -21.06 -7.12 4.48
CA ARG A 87 -21.66 -8.45 4.39
C ARG A 87 -21.46 -9.08 3.00
N ASP A 88 -21.78 -8.32 1.97
CA ASP A 88 -21.86 -8.79 0.58
C ASP A 88 -20.56 -8.55 -0.20
N SER A 89 -19.60 -7.80 0.37
CA SER A 89 -18.31 -7.43 -0.24
C SER A 89 -18.44 -6.55 -1.49
N VAL A 90 -19.16 -5.43 -1.36
CA VAL A 90 -19.39 -4.49 -2.46
C VAL A 90 -18.25 -3.48 -2.56
N ASN A 91 -17.32 -3.71 -3.49
CA ASN A 91 -16.06 -2.94 -3.63
C ASN A 91 -16.27 -1.42 -3.76
N LEU A 92 -17.19 -1.00 -4.64
CA LEU A 92 -17.36 0.42 -4.98
C LEU A 92 -17.91 1.25 -3.80
N ALA A 93 -18.61 0.62 -2.85
CA ALA A 93 -18.95 1.27 -1.60
C ALA A 93 -17.69 1.56 -0.77
N PHE A 94 -16.76 0.59 -0.64
CA PHE A 94 -15.49 0.76 0.08
C PHE A 94 -14.57 1.80 -0.55
N ILE A 95 -14.50 1.88 -1.89
CA ILE A 95 -13.76 2.95 -2.59
C ILE A 95 -14.28 4.33 -2.17
N ARG A 96 -15.61 4.51 -2.11
CA ARG A 96 -16.23 5.79 -1.73
C ARG A 96 -16.12 6.09 -0.24
N ILE A 97 -16.16 5.07 0.61
CA ILE A 97 -15.86 5.21 2.04
C ILE A 97 -14.41 5.66 2.23
N MET A 98 -13.45 5.04 1.52
CA MET A 98 -12.04 5.43 1.58
C MET A 98 -11.81 6.85 1.09
N ARG A 99 -12.49 7.27 0.00
CA ARG A 99 -12.52 8.68 -0.42
C ARG A 99 -12.97 9.60 0.70
N ASP A 100 -14.03 9.25 1.42
CA ASP A 100 -14.53 10.07 2.54
C ASP A 100 -13.54 10.10 3.72
N VAL A 101 -12.88 8.97 4.03
CA VAL A 101 -11.82 8.88 5.06
C VAL A 101 -10.61 9.74 4.69
N VAL A 102 -10.13 9.65 3.45
CA VAL A 102 -9.00 10.45 2.97
C VAL A 102 -9.37 11.94 2.98
N ARG A 103 -10.57 12.29 2.50
CA ARG A 103 -11.05 13.68 2.53
C ARG A 103 -11.19 14.23 3.94
N TYR A 104 -11.59 13.41 4.92
CA TYR A 104 -11.58 13.81 6.33
C TYR A 104 -10.17 14.27 6.75
N TYR A 105 -9.13 13.47 6.50
CA TYR A 105 -7.77 13.86 6.86
C TYR A 105 -7.25 15.06 6.06
N MET A 106 -7.61 15.15 4.77
CA MET A 106 -7.22 16.28 3.94
C MET A 106 -7.84 17.59 4.42
N TYR A 107 -9.10 17.59 4.90
CA TYR A 107 -9.89 18.81 5.08
C TYR A 107 -10.35 19.08 6.52
N GLN A 108 -10.01 18.24 7.49
CA GLN A 108 -10.32 18.49 8.89
C GLN A 108 -9.72 19.82 9.38
N PRO A 109 -10.27 20.45 10.44
CA PRO A 109 -9.69 21.63 11.05
C PRO A 109 -8.19 21.47 11.35
N GLY A 110 -7.38 22.46 11.00
CA GLY A 110 -5.92 22.44 11.15
C GLY A 110 -5.16 21.67 10.05
N SER A 111 -5.83 21.07 9.07
CA SER A 111 -5.17 20.39 7.95
C SER A 111 -4.46 21.35 6.99
N PRO A 112 -3.39 20.92 6.30
CA PRO A 112 -2.72 21.75 5.32
C PRO A 112 -3.64 22.20 4.17
N ALA A 113 -4.61 21.38 3.74
CA ALA A 113 -5.53 21.77 2.67
C ALA A 113 -6.41 22.97 3.04
N ARG A 114 -6.68 23.18 4.33
CA ARG A 114 -7.43 24.34 4.85
C ARG A 114 -6.57 25.61 4.81
N ALA A 115 -5.29 25.50 5.18
CA ALA A 115 -4.33 26.61 5.08
C ALA A 115 -4.06 27.04 3.62
N LEU A 116 -4.22 26.12 2.66
CA LEU A 116 -3.98 26.37 1.24
C LEU A 116 -5.18 26.93 0.46
N GLN A 117 -6.31 27.21 1.11
CA GLN A 117 -7.50 27.77 0.43
C GLN A 117 -7.27 29.21 -0.03
N ASP A 118 -6.33 29.92 0.60
CA ASP A 118 -5.92 31.26 0.18
C ASP A 118 -4.92 31.19 -0.98
N ALA A 119 -5.37 31.68 -2.14
CA ALA A 119 -4.72 31.50 -3.45
C ALA A 119 -3.34 32.17 -3.63
N GLY A 120 -2.86 32.93 -2.65
CA GLY A 120 -1.57 33.64 -2.69
C GLY A 120 -0.59 33.27 -1.57
N SER A 121 -0.87 32.23 -0.78
CA SER A 121 -0.05 31.89 0.39
C SER A 121 1.30 31.26 0.02
N ALA A 122 2.35 31.60 0.75
CA ALA A 122 3.69 30.99 0.64
C ALA A 122 3.65 29.45 0.75
N GLY A 123 2.65 28.91 1.44
CA GLY A 123 2.41 27.47 1.54
C GLY A 123 2.15 26.80 0.18
N ARG A 124 1.49 27.48 -0.76
CA ARG A 124 1.20 26.90 -2.08
C ARG A 124 2.48 26.65 -2.88
N SER A 125 3.39 27.62 -2.90
CA SER A 125 4.69 27.49 -3.55
C SER A 125 5.53 26.37 -2.92
N ALA A 126 5.48 26.22 -1.58
CA ALA A 126 6.17 25.13 -0.88
C ALA A 126 5.64 23.74 -1.29
N TYR A 127 4.33 23.57 -1.42
CA TYR A 127 3.73 22.31 -1.91
C TYR A 127 4.13 22.02 -3.36
N LEU A 128 4.11 23.02 -4.24
CA LEU A 128 4.52 22.84 -5.63
C LEU A 128 6.00 22.45 -5.74
N SER A 129 6.86 23.04 -4.89
CA SER A 129 8.28 22.69 -4.83
C SER A 129 8.52 21.26 -4.34
N ARG A 130 7.82 20.84 -3.28
CA ARG A 130 7.84 19.45 -2.80
C ARG A 130 7.33 18.47 -3.87
N PHE A 131 6.32 18.87 -4.63
CA PHE A 131 5.79 18.05 -5.72
C PHE A 131 6.85 17.86 -6.81
N ALA A 132 7.44 18.96 -7.28
CA ALA A 132 8.49 18.95 -8.31
C ALA A 132 9.69 18.11 -7.88
N ASP A 133 10.13 18.22 -6.61
CA ASP A 133 11.21 17.40 -6.07
C ASP A 133 10.86 15.91 -6.06
N ARG A 134 9.67 15.56 -5.54
CA ARG A 134 9.22 14.17 -5.44
C ARG A 134 9.07 13.52 -6.82
N GLU A 135 8.37 14.18 -7.74
CA GLU A 135 8.15 13.67 -9.09
C GLU A 135 9.47 13.60 -9.87
N GLY A 136 10.32 14.63 -9.76
CA GLY A 136 11.63 14.65 -10.40
C GLY A 136 12.54 13.51 -9.92
N ARG A 137 12.55 13.19 -8.61
CA ARG A 137 13.29 12.04 -8.08
C ARG A 137 12.81 10.71 -8.67
N VAL A 138 11.50 10.53 -8.86
CA VAL A 138 10.93 9.31 -9.47
C VAL A 138 11.41 9.15 -10.92
N PHE A 139 11.37 10.23 -11.69
CA PHE A 139 11.88 10.24 -13.07
C PHE A 139 13.38 9.93 -13.11
N LEU A 140 14.19 10.62 -12.31
CA LEU A 140 15.64 10.40 -12.25
C LEU A 140 16.00 8.98 -11.83
N GLN A 141 15.32 8.38 -10.85
CA GLN A 141 15.54 6.97 -10.49
C GLN A 141 15.27 6.02 -11.66
N ARG A 142 14.21 6.28 -12.44
CA ARG A 142 13.89 5.49 -13.63
C ARG A 142 14.97 5.64 -14.70
N TYR A 143 15.37 6.86 -15.02
CA TYR A 143 16.40 7.12 -16.03
C TYR A 143 17.77 6.63 -15.57
N TYR A 144 18.12 6.77 -14.29
CA TYR A 144 19.37 6.25 -13.75
C TYR A 144 19.45 4.73 -13.97
N ARG A 145 18.40 3.97 -13.66
CA ARG A 145 18.37 2.53 -13.97
C ARG A 145 18.53 2.22 -15.46
N LYS A 146 17.98 3.08 -16.35
CA LYS A 146 18.14 2.93 -17.81
C LYS A 146 19.60 3.10 -18.23
N TYR A 147 20.33 4.06 -17.66
CA TYR A 147 21.69 4.42 -18.11
C TYR A 147 22.83 3.83 -17.27
N HIS A 148 22.57 3.37 -16.05
CA HIS A 148 23.56 2.80 -15.15
C HIS A 148 24.35 1.65 -15.81
N GLY A 149 25.67 1.67 -15.67
CA GLY A 149 26.58 0.69 -16.28
C GLY A 149 26.88 0.92 -17.77
N THR A 150 26.31 1.96 -18.40
CA THR A 150 26.70 2.37 -19.76
C THR A 150 28.01 3.17 -19.68
N SER A 151 28.98 2.92 -20.58
CA SER A 151 30.21 3.73 -20.64
C SER A 151 29.87 5.18 -20.98
N ALA A 152 30.77 6.11 -20.64
CA ALA A 152 30.58 7.52 -20.92
C ALA A 152 30.28 7.75 -22.41
N GLU A 153 31.00 7.07 -23.32
CA GLU A 153 30.84 7.20 -24.78
C GLU A 153 29.51 6.63 -25.26
N GLY A 154 29.01 5.57 -24.59
CA GLY A 154 27.77 4.89 -24.95
C GLY A 154 26.50 5.61 -24.50
N LEU A 155 26.58 6.56 -23.54
CA LEU A 155 25.41 7.26 -22.99
C LEU A 155 24.62 8.02 -24.06
N LEU A 156 25.33 8.80 -24.86
CA LEU A 156 24.74 9.64 -25.89
C LEU A 156 24.13 8.78 -27.00
N ALA A 157 24.84 7.75 -27.48
CA ALA A 157 24.33 6.79 -28.44
C ALA A 157 23.05 6.10 -27.95
N LYS A 158 23.02 5.69 -26.68
CA LYS A 158 21.86 5.04 -26.05
C LYS A 158 20.66 5.99 -25.90
N LEU A 159 20.89 7.27 -25.65
CA LEU A 159 19.84 8.28 -25.67
C LEU A 159 19.27 8.48 -27.07
N VAL A 160 20.13 8.67 -28.07
CA VAL A 160 19.73 8.90 -29.47
C VAL A 160 18.97 7.70 -30.04
N ALA A 161 19.37 6.47 -29.71
CA ALA A 161 18.67 5.25 -30.12
C ALA A 161 17.19 5.20 -29.66
N GLY A 162 16.83 5.96 -28.63
CA GLY A 162 15.47 6.04 -28.10
C GLY A 162 14.58 7.08 -28.77
N ILE A 163 15.09 7.87 -29.72
CA ILE A 163 14.33 8.93 -30.39
C ILE A 163 14.39 8.79 -31.92
N ARG A 164 13.44 9.43 -32.61
CA ARG A 164 13.57 9.66 -34.05
C ARG A 164 14.50 10.87 -34.26
N PRO A 165 15.69 10.69 -34.87
CA PRO A 165 16.65 11.78 -35.03
C PRO A 165 16.12 12.84 -35.99
N SER A 166 16.48 14.09 -35.70
CA SER A 166 16.37 15.23 -36.60
C SER A 166 17.45 16.23 -36.20
N GLU A 167 17.90 17.07 -37.12
CA GLU A 167 19.01 18.01 -36.90
C GLU A 167 18.78 18.89 -35.65
N HIS A 168 17.59 19.47 -35.51
CA HIS A 168 17.21 20.25 -34.34
C HIS A 168 17.21 19.46 -33.01
N ARG A 169 16.83 18.18 -33.04
CA ARG A 169 16.80 17.33 -31.84
C ARG A 169 18.21 16.94 -31.43
N LEU A 170 19.02 16.54 -32.41
CA LEU A 170 20.43 16.20 -32.22
C LEU A 170 21.21 17.43 -31.73
N ALA A 171 20.96 18.62 -32.28
CA ALA A 171 21.52 19.87 -31.81
C ALA A 171 21.17 20.18 -30.35
N ALA A 172 19.89 20.12 -30.00
CA ALA A 172 19.43 20.32 -28.63
C ALA A 172 20.04 19.32 -27.63
N ILE A 173 20.22 18.06 -28.04
CA ILE A 173 20.82 17.03 -27.18
C ILE A 173 22.32 17.27 -27.01
N TYR A 174 23.05 17.38 -28.12
CA TYR A 174 24.50 17.45 -28.11
C TYR A 174 25.00 18.69 -27.39
N ARG A 175 24.39 19.86 -27.65
CA ARG A 175 24.83 21.11 -27.02
C ARG A 175 24.49 21.20 -25.53
N LEU A 176 23.60 20.36 -24.99
CA LEU A 176 23.47 20.17 -23.54
C LEU A 176 24.52 19.20 -22.98
N VAL A 177 24.65 18.04 -23.62
CA VAL A 177 25.42 16.90 -23.10
C VAL A 177 26.92 17.13 -23.24
N GLU A 178 27.35 17.91 -24.24
CA GLU A 178 28.74 18.24 -24.55
C GLU A 178 28.86 19.78 -24.75
N PRO A 179 28.71 20.60 -23.69
CA PRO A 179 28.66 22.05 -23.81
C PRO A 179 29.97 22.65 -24.33
N GLU A 180 31.10 22.06 -23.96
CA GLU A 180 32.46 22.50 -24.33
C GLU A 180 32.93 21.96 -25.68
N ALA A 181 32.15 21.09 -26.34
CA ALA A 181 32.54 20.53 -27.62
C ALA A 181 32.52 21.58 -28.75
N GLY A 182 33.57 21.56 -29.59
CA GLY A 182 33.71 22.45 -30.74
C GLY A 182 32.78 22.11 -31.90
N LEU A 183 32.74 23.00 -32.90
CA LEU A 183 31.91 22.86 -34.10
C LEU A 183 32.22 21.57 -34.88
N GLU A 184 33.49 21.14 -34.92
CA GLU A 184 33.93 19.93 -35.61
C GLU A 184 33.31 18.67 -35.01
N SER A 185 33.47 18.45 -33.70
CA SER A 185 32.88 17.30 -33.00
C SER A 185 31.34 17.32 -33.05
N PHE A 186 30.73 18.50 -33.08
CA PHE A 186 29.29 18.64 -33.30
C PHE A 186 28.88 18.21 -34.70
N ALA A 187 29.63 18.59 -35.74
CA ALA A 187 29.38 18.20 -37.11
C ALA A 187 29.51 16.68 -37.29
N GLU A 188 30.53 16.06 -36.69
CA GLU A 188 30.72 14.61 -36.67
C GLU A 188 29.51 13.89 -36.04
N PHE A 189 29.06 14.38 -34.87
CA PHE A 189 27.89 13.82 -34.20
C PHE A 189 26.62 13.95 -35.04
N LEU A 190 26.38 15.10 -35.66
CA LEU A 190 25.24 15.28 -36.55
C LEU A 190 25.31 14.28 -37.72
N ASN A 191 26.47 14.16 -38.38
CA ASN A 191 26.70 13.24 -39.50
C ASN A 191 26.46 11.78 -39.13
N GLN A 192 26.78 11.39 -37.89
CA GLN A 192 26.60 10.03 -37.43
C GLN A 192 25.12 9.63 -37.29
N TYR A 193 24.23 10.56 -36.93
CA TYR A 193 22.85 10.22 -36.52
C TYR A 193 21.73 10.87 -37.35
N ARG A 194 22.03 11.89 -38.16
CA ARG A 194 21.03 12.56 -38.99
C ARG A 194 20.57 11.70 -40.17
N GLN A 195 19.43 12.07 -40.72
CA GLN A 195 18.91 11.51 -41.96
C GLN A 195 18.87 12.62 -43.01
N GLY A 196 19.60 12.46 -44.12
CA GLY A 196 19.68 13.44 -45.21
C GLY A 196 20.92 14.33 -45.18
N GLU A 197 21.10 15.11 -46.24
CA GLU A 197 22.20 16.06 -46.43
C GLU A 197 21.94 17.39 -45.70
N ILE A 198 23.02 18.05 -45.26
CA ILE A 198 23.02 19.32 -44.52
C ILE A 198 24.27 20.06 -44.97
N SER A 199 24.18 21.36 -45.23
CA SER A 199 25.36 22.16 -45.58
C SER A 199 26.17 22.51 -44.34
N GLU A 200 27.46 22.81 -44.52
CA GLU A 200 28.32 23.31 -43.45
C GLU A 200 27.76 24.59 -42.81
N SER A 201 27.14 25.47 -43.61
CA SER A 201 26.50 26.69 -43.13
C SER A 201 25.30 26.42 -42.22
N GLN A 202 24.53 25.37 -42.49
CA GLN A 202 23.41 24.93 -41.65
C GLN A 202 23.92 24.29 -40.35
N VAL A 203 25.02 23.53 -40.39
CA VAL A 203 25.66 23.00 -39.16
C VAL A 203 26.10 24.15 -38.25
N ALA A 204 26.76 25.17 -38.82
CA ALA A 204 27.18 26.35 -38.06
C ALA A 204 25.99 27.12 -37.47
N ASP A 205 24.90 27.32 -38.22
CA ASP A 205 23.67 27.94 -37.69
C ASP A 205 23.07 27.14 -36.53
N LEU A 206 23.00 25.80 -36.64
CA LEU A 206 22.52 24.96 -35.54
C LEU A 206 23.45 25.03 -34.32
N TYR A 207 24.77 25.02 -34.52
CA TYR A 207 25.73 25.12 -33.43
C TYR A 207 25.55 26.40 -32.62
N GLU A 208 25.40 27.53 -33.32
CA GLU A 208 25.14 28.83 -32.72
C GLU A 208 23.76 28.92 -32.09
N ARG A 209 22.72 28.49 -32.80
CA ARG A 209 21.32 28.58 -32.34
C ARG A 209 21.10 27.82 -31.04
N TYR A 210 21.75 26.66 -30.89
CA TYR A 210 21.63 25.80 -29.71
C TYR A 210 22.79 25.95 -28.72
N ALA A 211 23.55 27.05 -28.78
CA ALA A 211 24.65 27.29 -27.84
C ALA A 211 24.22 27.16 -26.36
N PRO A 212 25.10 26.66 -25.46
CA PRO A 212 24.83 26.52 -24.03
C PRO A 212 24.25 27.80 -23.42
N GLY A 213 23.22 27.65 -22.58
CA GLY A 213 22.55 28.77 -21.92
C GLY A 213 21.47 29.50 -22.72
N LYS A 214 21.31 29.24 -24.03
CA LYS A 214 20.24 29.86 -24.84
C LYS A 214 18.83 29.35 -24.53
N PHE A 215 18.72 28.13 -24.01
CA PHE A 215 17.46 27.46 -23.71
C PHE A 215 17.48 26.90 -22.29
N SER A 216 16.37 27.03 -21.56
CA SER A 216 16.19 26.37 -20.27
C SER A 216 16.21 24.85 -20.42
N LEU A 217 16.43 24.09 -19.35
CA LEU A 217 16.43 22.64 -19.42
C LEU A 217 15.08 22.09 -19.90
N ALA A 218 13.98 22.75 -19.50
CA ALA A 218 12.63 22.43 -19.97
C ALA A 218 12.48 22.63 -21.49
N ASP A 219 12.97 23.75 -22.02
CA ASP A 219 12.93 24.05 -23.46
C ASP A 219 13.78 23.06 -24.26
N GLN A 220 14.95 22.70 -23.73
CA GLN A 220 15.84 21.73 -24.38
C GLN A 220 15.21 20.33 -24.45
N GLY A 221 14.57 19.87 -23.38
CA GLY A 221 13.81 18.61 -23.42
C GLY A 221 12.67 18.66 -24.44
N TYR A 222 11.94 19.79 -24.53
CA TYR A 222 10.89 19.97 -25.53
C TYR A 222 11.43 19.89 -26.98
N LEU A 223 12.52 20.61 -27.26
CA LEU A 223 13.18 20.62 -28.57
C LEU A 223 13.74 19.24 -28.94
N ALA A 224 14.35 18.54 -27.98
CA ALA A 224 14.88 17.19 -28.13
C ALA A 224 13.80 16.10 -28.24
N ARG A 225 12.56 16.39 -27.80
CA ARG A 225 11.50 15.39 -27.56
C ARG A 225 11.93 14.29 -26.57
N VAL A 226 12.72 14.69 -25.58
CA VAL A 226 13.25 13.87 -24.47
C VAL A 226 12.80 14.50 -23.17
N HIS A 227 12.58 13.70 -22.11
CA HIS A 227 12.25 14.29 -20.82
C HIS A 227 13.41 15.16 -20.32
N PRO A 228 13.18 16.42 -19.88
CA PRO A 228 14.25 17.32 -19.46
C PRO A 228 15.24 16.71 -18.44
N LEU A 229 14.74 16.03 -17.40
CA LEU A 229 15.59 15.33 -16.41
C LEU A 229 16.35 14.11 -16.96
N GLU A 230 15.87 13.47 -18.03
CA GLU A 230 16.63 12.40 -18.70
C GLU A 230 17.83 13.00 -19.43
N LEU A 231 17.61 14.13 -20.11
CA LEU A 231 18.64 14.85 -20.84
C LEU A 231 19.73 15.38 -19.90
N TRP A 232 19.32 16.04 -18.81
CA TRP A 232 20.24 16.48 -17.75
C TRP A 232 21.02 15.31 -17.15
N LEU A 233 20.36 14.18 -16.86
CA LEU A 233 21.02 13.02 -16.28
C LEU A 233 22.12 12.48 -17.19
N VAL A 234 21.85 12.38 -18.49
CA VAL A 234 22.84 11.91 -19.47
C VAL A 234 24.05 12.85 -19.50
N GLY A 235 23.83 14.17 -19.54
CA GLY A 235 24.90 15.16 -19.44
C GLY A 235 25.69 15.05 -18.13
N TYR A 236 25.01 14.86 -17.00
CA TYR A 236 25.65 14.72 -15.69
C TYR A 236 26.51 13.47 -15.60
N LEU A 237 26.00 12.30 -16.03
CA LEU A 237 26.76 11.04 -16.02
C LEU A 237 27.93 11.05 -17.01
N ARG A 238 27.83 11.82 -18.10
CA ARG A 238 28.91 12.01 -19.07
C ARG A 238 30.11 12.70 -18.45
N HIS A 239 29.87 13.76 -17.67
CA HIS A 239 30.91 14.54 -17.00
C HIS A 239 31.30 14.00 -15.62
N ASN A 240 30.51 13.07 -15.07
CA ASN A 240 30.79 12.43 -13.78
C ASN A 240 30.70 10.89 -13.92
N PRO A 241 31.66 10.25 -14.62
CA PRO A 241 31.64 8.80 -14.79
C PRO A 241 31.63 8.07 -13.45
N GLY A 242 30.71 7.11 -13.30
CA GLY A 242 30.56 6.34 -12.06
C GLY A 242 29.79 7.05 -10.94
N ALA A 243 29.18 8.22 -11.21
CA ALA A 243 28.33 8.89 -10.22
C ALA A 243 27.21 7.98 -9.71
N THR A 244 27.06 7.95 -8.39
CA THR A 244 26.03 7.18 -7.70
C THR A 244 24.65 7.84 -7.84
N LEU A 245 23.58 7.06 -7.63
CA LEU A 245 22.22 7.59 -7.59
C LEU A 245 22.08 8.72 -6.56
N THR A 246 22.72 8.62 -5.41
CA THR A 246 22.68 9.67 -4.38
C THR A 246 23.27 10.97 -4.89
N GLN A 247 24.46 10.94 -5.50
CA GLN A 247 25.10 12.12 -6.08
C GLN A 247 24.24 12.75 -7.19
N VAL A 248 23.62 11.91 -8.03
CA VAL A 248 22.67 12.36 -9.06
C VAL A 248 21.47 13.10 -8.44
N LEU A 249 20.88 12.55 -7.36
CA LEU A 249 19.74 13.15 -6.68
C LEU A 249 20.12 14.43 -5.93
N ASP A 250 21.33 14.54 -5.41
CA ASP A 250 21.80 15.75 -4.73
C ASP A 250 22.08 16.86 -5.76
N ALA A 251 22.79 16.54 -6.85
CA ALA A 251 23.16 17.50 -7.89
C ALA A 251 21.96 18.03 -8.70
N SER A 252 20.89 17.26 -8.86
CA SER A 252 19.69 17.68 -9.64
C SER A 252 18.67 18.49 -8.85
N ALA A 253 18.98 18.94 -7.62
CA ALA A 253 17.99 19.60 -6.77
C ALA A 253 17.34 20.83 -7.44
N ALA A 254 18.13 21.71 -8.06
CA ALA A 254 17.61 22.90 -8.73
C ALA A 254 16.91 22.54 -10.06
N GLU A 255 17.38 21.52 -10.77
CA GLU A 255 16.90 21.12 -12.08
C GLU A 255 15.56 20.41 -11.99
N ARG A 256 15.33 19.67 -10.89
CA ARG A 256 14.00 19.19 -10.55
C ARG A 256 13.02 20.33 -10.32
N GLN A 257 13.45 21.50 -9.86
CA GLN A 257 12.57 22.67 -9.74
C GLN A 257 12.38 23.38 -11.09
N ASP A 258 13.46 23.57 -11.85
CA ASP A 258 13.47 24.29 -13.13
C ASP A 258 12.56 23.64 -14.18
N VAL A 259 12.57 22.31 -14.26
CA VAL A 259 11.70 21.54 -15.18
C VAL A 259 10.21 21.79 -14.91
N TYR A 260 9.85 22.21 -13.70
CA TYR A 260 8.49 22.56 -13.31
C TYR A 260 8.28 24.07 -13.15
N SER A 261 9.21 24.93 -13.60
CA SER A 261 9.07 26.39 -13.54
C SER A 261 7.75 26.90 -14.15
N TRP A 262 7.27 26.25 -15.21
CA TRP A 262 5.97 26.52 -15.82
C TRP A 262 4.80 26.33 -14.83
N LEU A 263 4.88 25.34 -13.93
CA LEU A 263 3.84 25.01 -12.95
C LEU A 263 3.64 26.16 -11.94
N PHE A 264 4.68 26.92 -11.63
CA PHE A 264 4.60 28.05 -10.70
C PHE A 264 3.88 29.28 -11.30
N LYS A 265 3.66 29.33 -12.62
CA LYS A 265 2.95 30.44 -13.27
C LYS A 265 1.44 30.37 -12.99
N THR A 266 0.84 31.50 -12.58
CA THR A 266 -0.57 31.61 -12.14
C THR A 266 -1.60 31.16 -13.17
N ARG A 267 -1.30 31.28 -14.47
CA ARG A 267 -2.16 30.79 -15.56
C ARG A 267 -2.44 29.28 -15.52
N HIS A 268 -1.62 28.51 -14.79
CA HIS A 268 -1.74 27.06 -14.66
C HIS A 268 -2.41 26.63 -13.34
N ARG A 269 -3.35 27.43 -12.82
CA ARG A 269 -4.03 27.21 -11.53
C ARG A 269 -4.62 25.80 -11.37
N ASN A 270 -5.30 25.28 -12.39
CA ASN A 270 -5.89 23.93 -12.34
C ASN A 270 -4.82 22.84 -12.21
N ALA A 271 -3.70 22.97 -12.93
CA ALA A 271 -2.60 22.01 -12.85
C ALA A 271 -1.94 22.05 -11.47
N GLN A 272 -1.71 23.24 -10.92
CA GLN A 272 -1.21 23.42 -9.56
C GLN A 272 -2.15 22.79 -8.52
N GLU A 273 -3.46 23.05 -8.61
CA GLU A 273 -4.45 22.47 -7.69
C GLU A 273 -4.44 20.94 -7.74
N GLN A 274 -4.35 20.33 -8.93
CA GLN A 274 -4.21 18.87 -9.05
C GLN A 274 -2.95 18.36 -8.34
N ARG A 275 -1.79 18.99 -8.56
CA ARG A 275 -0.51 18.55 -7.94
C ARG A 275 -0.51 18.69 -6.43
N ILE A 276 -1.05 19.80 -5.93
CA ILE A 276 -1.24 20.03 -4.50
C ILE A 276 -2.18 18.98 -3.91
N ASN A 277 -3.32 18.71 -4.55
CA ASN A 277 -4.26 17.69 -4.10
C ASN A 277 -3.63 16.29 -4.08
N SER A 278 -2.76 15.95 -5.03
CA SER A 278 -2.03 14.67 -5.00
C SER A 278 -1.09 14.56 -3.80
N LEU A 279 -0.39 15.63 -3.41
CA LEU A 279 0.43 15.61 -2.20
C LEU A 279 -0.41 15.53 -0.92
N LEU A 280 -1.49 16.30 -0.86
CA LEU A 280 -2.42 16.26 0.27
C LEU A 280 -3.07 14.88 0.43
N GLU A 281 -3.37 14.20 -0.67
CA GLU A 281 -3.84 12.81 -0.65
C GLU A 281 -2.80 11.88 -0.03
N ILE A 282 -1.52 12.02 -0.41
CA ILE A 282 -0.45 11.21 0.16
C ILE A 282 -0.30 11.43 1.67
N GLU A 283 -0.29 12.69 2.12
CA GLU A 283 -0.24 13.04 3.55
C GLU A 283 -1.46 12.50 4.32
N ALA A 284 -2.65 12.54 3.71
CA ALA A 284 -3.83 11.93 4.29
C ALA A 284 -3.69 10.39 4.42
N PHE A 285 -3.02 9.73 3.47
CA PHE A 285 -2.72 8.31 3.59
C PHE A 285 -1.63 8.00 4.61
N GLU A 286 -0.71 8.92 4.90
CA GLU A 286 0.23 8.79 6.03
C GLU A 286 -0.53 8.79 7.37
N GLU A 287 -1.58 9.60 7.50
CA GLU A 287 -2.47 9.57 8.67
C GLU A 287 -3.27 8.28 8.78
N VAL A 288 -3.82 7.77 7.66
CA VAL A 288 -4.48 6.45 7.62
C VAL A 288 -3.50 5.35 8.01
N HIS A 289 -2.28 5.39 7.49
CA HIS A 289 -1.22 4.43 7.79
C HIS A 289 -0.84 4.44 9.27
N ARG A 290 -0.70 5.62 9.88
CA ARG A 290 -0.45 5.78 11.32
C ARG A 290 -1.53 5.08 12.17
N GLN A 291 -2.80 5.21 11.80
CA GLN A 291 -3.89 4.51 12.48
C GLN A 291 -3.82 2.99 12.28
N TRP A 292 -3.55 2.55 11.06
CA TRP A 292 -3.46 1.11 10.74
C TRP A 292 -2.25 0.45 11.39
N LYS A 293 -1.10 1.13 11.50
CA LYS A 293 0.08 0.64 12.24
C LYS A 293 -0.24 0.35 13.70
N ARG A 294 -1.05 1.20 14.35
CA ARG A 294 -1.50 0.98 15.73
C ARG A 294 -2.33 -0.29 15.88
N LEU A 295 -3.06 -0.68 14.83
CA LEU A 295 -3.85 -1.91 14.76
C LEU A 295 -3.03 -3.15 14.33
N GLY A 296 -1.72 -3.02 14.12
CA GLY A 296 -0.83 -4.13 13.77
C GLY A 296 -0.47 -4.24 12.28
N TYR A 297 -0.81 -3.24 11.45
CA TYR A 297 -0.42 -3.24 10.04
C TYR A 297 1.12 -3.34 9.88
N PRO A 298 1.65 -4.30 9.10
CA PRO A 298 3.05 -4.71 9.22
C PRO A 298 4.03 -3.91 8.36
N PHE A 299 3.56 -3.08 7.43
CA PHE A 299 4.43 -2.39 6.46
C PHE A 299 4.71 -0.94 6.83
N GLU A 300 5.84 -0.41 6.37
CA GLU A 300 6.29 0.97 6.64
C GLU A 300 5.52 2.04 5.87
N ARG A 301 4.77 1.66 4.83
CA ARG A 301 4.01 2.58 3.99
C ARG A 301 2.73 1.92 3.47
N LEU A 302 1.69 2.72 3.25
CA LEU A 302 0.52 2.35 2.44
C LEU A 302 0.67 2.84 1.00
N VAL A 303 -0.05 2.19 0.07
CA VAL A 303 -0.26 2.72 -1.27
C VAL A 303 -1.27 3.87 -1.15
N PRO A 304 -0.91 5.13 -1.52
CA PRO A 304 -1.77 6.28 -1.35
C PRO A 304 -2.82 6.37 -2.46
N SER A 305 -3.75 5.41 -2.48
CA SER A 305 -4.85 5.32 -3.45
C SER A 305 -6.10 4.77 -2.78
N TYR A 306 -7.28 5.19 -3.24
CA TYR A 306 -8.56 4.60 -2.78
C TYR A 306 -8.62 3.08 -3.01
N ALA A 307 -7.83 2.54 -3.95
CA ALA A 307 -7.64 1.10 -4.15
C ALA A 307 -7.17 0.36 -2.88
N THR A 308 -6.60 1.06 -1.90
CA THR A 308 -6.22 0.47 -0.60
C THR A 308 -7.42 -0.11 0.13
N ALA A 309 -8.63 0.42 -0.10
CA ALA A 309 -9.87 -0.11 0.47
C ALA A 309 -10.21 -1.54 0.01
N ILE A 310 -9.61 -1.98 -1.11
CA ILE A 310 -9.82 -3.31 -1.71
C ILE A 310 -8.51 -4.12 -1.79
N GLY A 311 -7.51 -3.77 -0.97
CA GLY A 311 -6.33 -4.62 -0.74
C GLY A 311 -5.08 -4.27 -1.54
N SER A 312 -5.00 -3.13 -2.23
CA SER A 312 -3.79 -2.76 -2.98
C SER A 312 -2.54 -2.52 -2.11
N SER A 313 -2.71 -2.29 -0.80
CA SER A 313 -1.61 -2.08 0.15
C SER A 313 -1.03 -3.37 0.76
N GLY A 314 -1.57 -4.54 0.39
CA GLY A 314 -1.12 -5.85 0.91
C GLY A 314 -1.28 -6.01 2.43
N ASP A 315 -1.08 -7.24 2.92
CA ASP A 315 -0.99 -7.54 4.36
C ASP A 315 -0.20 -8.85 4.59
N ARG A 316 0.07 -9.19 5.85
CA ARG A 316 0.53 -10.53 6.27
C ARG A 316 -0.63 -11.27 6.92
N PRO A 317 -0.84 -12.57 6.64
CA PRO A 317 -1.90 -13.35 7.28
C PRO A 317 -1.87 -13.23 8.83
N ALA A 318 -0.69 -13.24 9.44
CA ALA A 318 -0.55 -13.08 10.88
C ALA A 318 -1.07 -11.73 11.42
N ALA A 319 -0.87 -10.63 10.70
CA ALA A 319 -1.35 -9.31 11.10
C ALA A 319 -2.88 -9.20 10.98
N LEU A 320 -3.48 -9.85 9.97
CA LEU A 320 -4.94 -9.97 9.86
C LEU A 320 -5.53 -10.77 11.03
N ALA A 321 -4.88 -11.86 11.44
CA ALA A 321 -5.30 -12.61 12.63
C ALA A 321 -5.17 -11.77 13.91
N GLU A 322 -4.08 -11.01 14.05
CA GLU A 322 -3.89 -10.08 15.17
C GLU A 322 -5.01 -9.02 15.24
N LEU A 323 -5.44 -8.47 14.10
CA LEU A 323 -6.57 -7.55 14.03
C LEU A 323 -7.87 -8.20 14.53
N MET A 324 -8.14 -9.47 14.20
CA MET A 324 -9.29 -10.17 14.78
C MET A 324 -9.14 -10.35 16.29
N GLY A 325 -7.93 -10.64 16.77
CA GLY A 325 -7.63 -10.68 18.19
C GLY A 325 -7.95 -9.36 18.89
N VAL A 326 -7.59 -8.22 18.30
CA VAL A 326 -7.96 -6.88 18.79
C VAL A 326 -9.48 -6.72 18.86
N ILE A 327 -10.21 -7.13 17.82
CA ILE A 327 -11.68 -6.98 17.75
C ILE A 327 -12.37 -7.86 18.80
N VAL A 328 -11.96 -9.12 18.93
CA VAL A 328 -12.52 -10.06 19.91
C VAL A 328 -12.20 -9.64 21.34
N ASN A 329 -11.02 -9.08 21.55
CA ASN A 329 -10.56 -8.60 22.85
C ASN A 329 -10.95 -7.14 23.11
N ASP A 330 -12.16 -6.75 22.71
CA ASP A 330 -12.74 -5.44 23.04
C ASP A 330 -11.89 -4.22 22.61
N GLY A 331 -11.14 -4.33 21.51
CA GLY A 331 -10.26 -3.27 21.02
C GLY A 331 -8.91 -3.18 21.73
N VAL A 332 -8.56 -4.16 22.58
CA VAL A 332 -7.27 -4.26 23.26
C VAL A 332 -6.35 -5.21 22.50
N ARG A 333 -5.20 -4.69 22.06
CA ARG A 333 -4.13 -5.44 21.44
C ARG A 333 -3.29 -6.14 22.50
N LEU A 334 -3.30 -7.47 22.46
CA LEU A 334 -2.44 -8.31 23.30
C LEU A 334 -1.18 -8.74 22.54
N PRO A 335 -0.07 -8.95 23.24
CA PRO A 335 1.14 -9.51 22.65
C PRO A 335 0.90 -10.95 22.19
N THR A 336 1.39 -11.30 21.01
CA THR A 336 1.38 -12.68 20.51
C THR A 336 2.45 -13.51 21.21
N VAL A 337 2.03 -14.46 22.05
CA VAL A 337 2.93 -15.30 22.86
C VAL A 337 2.84 -16.74 22.41
N ARG A 338 3.98 -17.39 22.20
CA ARG A 338 4.08 -18.85 21.94
C ARG A 338 4.63 -19.64 23.11
N LEU A 339 5.39 -18.98 24.00
CA LEU A 339 6.07 -19.57 25.14
C LEU A 339 5.71 -18.77 26.39
N GLU A 340 5.08 -19.42 27.36
CA GLU A 340 4.70 -18.79 28.64
C GLU A 340 5.68 -19.12 29.76
N ARG A 341 6.35 -20.27 29.65
CA ARG A 341 7.24 -20.82 30.67
C ARG A 341 8.39 -21.58 30.03
N LEU A 342 9.59 -21.39 30.56
CA LEU A 342 10.75 -22.23 30.32
C LEU A 342 11.21 -22.77 31.67
N HIS A 343 11.40 -24.08 31.78
CA HIS A 343 11.80 -24.75 33.01
C HIS A 343 13.07 -25.54 32.73
N PHE A 344 14.17 -25.15 33.37
CA PHE A 344 15.50 -25.71 33.16
C PHE A 344 15.93 -26.49 34.39
N ALA A 345 16.64 -27.60 34.16
CA ALA A 345 17.32 -28.39 35.18
C ALA A 345 16.43 -28.73 36.38
N ALA A 346 15.18 -29.14 36.10
CA ALA A 346 14.20 -29.55 37.09
C ALA A 346 14.79 -30.59 38.04
N ASP A 347 14.49 -30.47 39.34
CA ASP A 347 14.96 -31.36 40.40
C ASP A 347 16.50 -31.34 40.60
N THR A 348 17.15 -30.23 40.23
CA THR A 348 18.58 -30.01 40.48
C THR A 348 18.83 -28.70 41.23
N PRO A 349 19.99 -28.53 41.90
CA PRO A 349 20.35 -27.23 42.49
C PRO A 349 20.44 -26.05 41.50
N TYR A 350 20.45 -26.33 40.19
CA TYR A 350 20.48 -25.33 39.12
C TYR A 350 19.09 -25.06 38.52
N GLU A 351 18.03 -25.58 39.15
CA GLU A 351 16.66 -25.43 38.68
C GLU A 351 16.29 -23.96 38.47
N THR A 352 15.84 -23.63 37.26
CA THR A 352 15.50 -22.27 36.87
C THR A 352 14.17 -22.27 36.14
N GLU A 353 13.20 -21.52 36.66
CA GLU A 353 11.90 -21.32 36.01
C GLU A 353 11.76 -19.88 35.53
N MET A 354 11.71 -19.69 34.21
CA MET A 354 11.42 -18.41 33.59
C MET A 354 9.95 -18.37 33.19
N ARG A 355 9.18 -17.44 33.77
CA ARG A 355 7.77 -17.23 33.44
C ARG A 355 7.59 -15.87 32.80
N ARG A 356 6.75 -15.83 31.77
CA ARG A 356 6.35 -14.56 31.18
C ARG A 356 5.45 -13.79 32.14
N THR A 357 5.76 -12.52 32.35
CA THR A 357 4.87 -11.60 33.08
C THR A 357 3.64 -11.30 32.21
N ALA A 358 2.45 -11.47 32.77
CA ALA A 358 1.22 -11.11 32.09
C ALA A 358 1.23 -9.61 31.73
N SER A 359 0.80 -9.29 30.51
CA SER A 359 0.68 -7.91 30.03
C SER A 359 -0.80 -7.60 29.89
N SER A 360 -1.22 -6.43 30.36
CA SER A 360 -2.59 -5.92 30.22
C SER A 360 -2.95 -5.56 28.78
N GLY A 361 -1.99 -5.56 27.85
CA GLY A 361 -2.18 -5.11 26.47
C GLY A 361 -2.30 -3.58 26.33
N GLU A 362 -2.55 -3.13 25.11
CA GLU A 362 -2.79 -1.72 24.77
C GLU A 362 -4.19 -1.56 24.15
N ARG A 363 -5.01 -0.63 24.66
CA ARG A 363 -6.28 -0.27 23.99
C ARG A 363 -5.99 0.54 22.72
N VAL A 364 -6.16 -0.09 21.57
CA VAL A 364 -5.88 0.49 20.25
C VAL A 364 -7.15 0.89 19.49
N MET A 365 -8.31 0.39 19.94
CA MET A 365 -9.64 0.66 19.41
C MET A 365 -10.61 0.88 20.59
N ALA A 366 -11.58 1.78 20.44
CA ALA A 366 -12.64 1.94 21.44
C ALA A 366 -13.50 0.67 21.52
N SER A 367 -13.96 0.33 22.73
CA SER A 367 -14.76 -0.86 23.00
C SER A 367 -16.01 -0.93 22.11
N GLU A 368 -16.71 0.21 21.98
CA GLU A 368 -17.93 0.33 21.19
C GLU A 368 -17.66 0.12 19.68
N VAL A 369 -16.48 0.51 19.20
CA VAL A 369 -16.07 0.26 17.81
C VAL A 369 -15.79 -1.23 17.60
N ALA A 370 -15.10 -1.87 18.54
CA ALA A 370 -14.81 -3.31 18.48
C ALA A 370 -16.10 -4.14 18.51
N ALA A 371 -17.04 -3.81 19.42
CA ALA A 371 -18.33 -4.48 19.53
C ALA A 371 -19.16 -4.36 18.25
N VAL A 372 -19.34 -3.14 17.72
CA VAL A 372 -20.12 -2.91 16.49
C VAL A 372 -19.46 -3.57 15.27
N LEU A 373 -18.13 -3.59 15.20
CA LEU A 373 -17.40 -4.26 14.12
C LEU A 373 -17.50 -5.78 14.23
N ARG A 374 -17.35 -6.33 15.44
CA ARG A 374 -17.55 -7.77 15.71
C ARG A 374 -18.95 -8.20 15.25
N ASP A 375 -19.97 -7.41 15.57
CA ASP A 375 -21.33 -7.68 15.12
C ASP A 375 -21.46 -7.70 13.60
N ALA A 376 -20.95 -6.67 12.92
CA ALA A 376 -21.02 -6.58 11.47
C ALA A 376 -20.22 -7.68 10.75
N LEU A 377 -19.12 -8.16 11.35
CA LEU A 377 -18.37 -9.33 10.86
C LEU A 377 -19.15 -10.64 11.04
N GLY A 378 -19.99 -10.74 12.07
CA GLY A 378 -20.93 -11.86 12.25
C GLY A 378 -21.90 -11.97 11.08
N ASP A 379 -22.43 -10.85 10.57
CA ASP A 379 -23.37 -10.84 9.44
C ASP A 379 -22.77 -11.45 8.16
N VAL A 380 -21.46 -11.31 7.96
CA VAL A 380 -20.73 -11.89 6.81
C VAL A 380 -20.84 -13.42 6.82
N VAL A 381 -20.83 -14.04 8.00
CA VAL A 381 -20.98 -15.49 8.18
C VAL A 381 -22.46 -15.89 8.30
N ALA A 382 -23.33 -15.04 8.86
CA ALA A 382 -24.75 -15.35 8.98
C ALA A 382 -25.46 -15.35 7.61
N ALA A 383 -25.18 -14.35 6.77
CA ALA A 383 -25.93 -14.14 5.53
C ALA A 383 -25.07 -13.68 4.34
N GLY A 384 -23.78 -13.41 4.56
CA GLY A 384 -22.89 -12.83 3.55
C GLY A 384 -22.02 -13.82 2.79
N THR A 385 -20.87 -13.31 2.37
CA THR A 385 -19.88 -14.06 1.56
C THR A 385 -19.29 -15.30 2.24
N ALA A 386 -19.38 -15.41 3.58
CA ALA A 386 -18.89 -16.56 4.34
C ALA A 386 -20.01 -17.50 4.84
N ARG A 387 -21.25 -17.36 4.34
CA ARG A 387 -22.44 -18.12 4.80
C ARG A 387 -22.30 -19.63 4.90
N ARG A 388 -21.36 -20.24 4.16
CA ARG A 388 -21.11 -21.69 4.21
C ARG A 388 -20.69 -22.16 5.59
N LEU A 389 -20.08 -21.28 6.39
CA LEU A 389 -19.60 -21.57 7.74
C LEU A 389 -20.68 -21.39 8.82
N TYR A 390 -21.87 -20.90 8.46
CA TYR A 390 -22.98 -20.79 9.42
C TYR A 390 -23.30 -22.16 10.04
N GLY A 391 -23.41 -22.19 11.37
CA GLY A 391 -23.66 -23.40 12.16
C GLY A 391 -22.55 -24.45 12.12
N ALA A 392 -21.37 -24.15 11.56
CA ALA A 392 -20.28 -25.13 11.45
C ALA A 392 -19.60 -25.46 12.79
N PHE A 393 -19.77 -24.59 13.79
CA PHE A 393 -19.13 -24.70 15.11
C PHE A 393 -20.15 -24.81 16.25
N ASP A 394 -21.39 -25.15 15.95
CA ASP A 394 -22.39 -25.37 16.99
C ASP A 394 -21.98 -26.59 17.83
N LEU A 395 -22.14 -26.47 19.15
CA LEU A 395 -21.81 -27.56 20.06
C LEU A 395 -22.82 -28.71 19.92
N PRO A 396 -22.44 -29.95 20.29
CA PRO A 396 -23.35 -31.10 20.22
C PRO A 396 -24.65 -30.96 21.02
N ASP A 397 -24.67 -30.07 22.03
CA ASP A 397 -25.84 -29.75 22.85
C ASP A 397 -26.78 -28.72 22.22
N GLY A 398 -26.45 -28.22 21.02
CA GLY A 398 -27.20 -27.19 20.30
C GLY A 398 -26.81 -25.75 20.65
N THR A 399 -25.81 -25.55 21.51
CA THR A 399 -25.32 -24.20 21.82
C THR A 399 -24.62 -23.61 20.59
N GLU A 400 -25.15 -22.49 20.09
CA GLU A 400 -24.55 -21.76 18.96
C GLU A 400 -23.26 -21.05 19.39
N ILE A 401 -22.16 -21.31 18.67
CA ILE A 401 -20.93 -20.53 18.83
C ILE A 401 -20.92 -19.44 17.77
N ARG A 402 -20.89 -18.18 18.22
CA ARG A 402 -20.85 -17.05 17.29
C ARG A 402 -19.55 -17.04 16.48
N VAL A 403 -19.69 -17.05 15.16
CA VAL A 403 -18.58 -16.97 14.21
C VAL A 403 -18.74 -15.72 13.37
N GLY A 404 -17.65 -15.01 13.15
CA GLY A 404 -17.64 -13.85 12.26
C GLY A 404 -16.30 -13.75 11.56
N GLY A 405 -16.25 -12.97 10.48
CA GLY A 405 -15.01 -12.82 9.74
C GLY A 405 -15.18 -12.05 8.45
N LYS A 406 -14.09 -11.92 7.71
CA LYS A 406 -14.07 -11.28 6.40
C LYS A 406 -13.32 -12.12 5.38
N THR A 407 -13.93 -12.19 4.21
CA THR A 407 -13.39 -12.81 3.00
C THR A 407 -12.58 -11.82 2.17
N GLY A 408 -11.55 -12.30 1.47
CA GLY A 408 -10.79 -11.54 0.48
C GLY A 408 -10.38 -12.45 -0.67
N THR A 409 -10.49 -11.96 -1.89
CA THR A 409 -9.99 -12.63 -3.10
C THR A 409 -9.15 -11.63 -3.87
N GLY A 410 -7.94 -12.01 -4.27
CA GLY A 410 -7.03 -11.16 -5.03
C GLY A 410 -6.49 -11.91 -6.24
N ASP A 411 -6.58 -11.28 -7.41
CA ASP A 411 -5.93 -11.68 -8.64
C ASP A 411 -4.93 -10.58 -9.01
N ASN A 412 -3.68 -10.75 -8.58
CA ASN A 412 -2.66 -9.72 -8.70
C ASN A 412 -1.95 -9.88 -10.04
N ARG A 413 -2.02 -8.87 -10.89
CA ARG A 413 -1.52 -8.91 -12.27
C ARG A 413 -0.69 -7.66 -12.59
N ILE A 414 0.26 -7.79 -13.50
CA ILE A 414 0.87 -6.64 -14.17
C ILE A 414 0.19 -6.49 -15.51
N GLU A 415 -0.46 -5.35 -15.68
CA GLU A 415 -1.10 -4.97 -16.93
C GLU A 415 -0.29 -3.88 -17.62
N SER A 416 -0.10 -4.04 -18.92
CA SER A 416 0.55 -3.06 -19.79
C SER A 416 -0.50 -2.47 -20.72
N TYR A 417 -0.54 -1.15 -20.79
CA TYR A 417 -1.50 -0.40 -21.59
C TYR A 417 -0.77 0.34 -22.72
N GLY A 418 -1.35 0.31 -23.91
CA GLY A 418 -0.84 1.06 -25.06
C GLY A 418 -1.22 2.54 -25.00
N THR A 419 -0.74 3.31 -25.98
CA THR A 419 -0.92 4.77 -26.02
C THR A 419 -2.37 5.25 -26.12
N LYS A 420 -3.31 4.39 -26.55
CA LYS A 420 -4.76 4.71 -26.58
C LYS A 420 -5.51 4.12 -25.39
N GLY A 421 -4.81 3.69 -24.34
CA GLY A 421 -5.41 3.10 -23.14
C GLY A 421 -5.91 1.67 -23.31
N GLN A 422 -5.62 1.02 -24.44
CA GLN A 422 -5.96 -0.38 -24.67
C GLN A 422 -5.01 -1.31 -23.91
N LEU A 423 -5.53 -2.37 -23.30
CA LEU A 423 -4.71 -3.42 -22.69
C LEU A 423 -3.91 -4.15 -23.78
N VAL A 424 -2.58 -4.15 -23.67
CA VAL A 424 -1.65 -4.80 -24.62
C VAL A 424 -0.93 -6.00 -24.03
N GLY A 425 -0.97 -6.16 -22.71
CA GLY A 425 -0.41 -7.32 -22.03
C GLY A 425 -0.94 -7.43 -20.62
N SER A 426 -1.11 -8.66 -20.15
CA SER A 426 -1.53 -8.97 -18.78
C SER A 426 -0.74 -10.20 -18.31
N ARG A 427 -0.07 -10.09 -17.17
CA ARG A 427 0.74 -11.16 -16.60
C ARG A 427 0.36 -11.39 -15.14
N ALA A 428 -0.09 -12.59 -14.81
CA ALA A 428 -0.35 -12.94 -13.42
C ALA A 428 0.93 -12.91 -12.56
N LEU A 429 0.79 -12.36 -11.35
CA LEU A 429 1.80 -12.38 -10.31
C LEU A 429 1.47 -13.43 -9.25
N ASN A 430 0.22 -13.49 -8.81
CA ASN A 430 -0.28 -14.49 -7.88
C ASN A 430 -1.81 -14.43 -7.79
N ARG A 431 -2.38 -15.52 -7.28
CA ARG A 431 -3.78 -15.59 -6.86
C ARG A 431 -3.87 -15.88 -5.37
N THR A 432 -4.69 -15.12 -4.67
CA THR A 432 -4.91 -15.23 -3.23
C THR A 432 -6.39 -15.38 -2.92
N ALA A 433 -6.71 -16.19 -1.93
CA ALA A 433 -8.01 -16.22 -1.30
C ALA A 433 -7.82 -16.37 0.21
N THR A 434 -8.37 -15.44 0.98
CA THR A 434 -8.18 -15.36 2.42
C THR A 434 -9.52 -15.30 3.12
N PHE A 435 -9.64 -16.01 4.23
CA PHE A 435 -10.70 -15.81 5.22
C PHE A 435 -10.04 -15.54 6.58
N VAL A 436 -10.32 -14.36 7.13
CA VAL A 436 -9.88 -13.96 8.47
C VAL A 436 -11.11 -13.97 9.38
N PHE A 437 -11.00 -14.57 10.57
CA PHE A 437 -12.19 -14.93 11.35
C PHE A 437 -11.95 -14.95 12.86
N TYR A 438 -13.06 -14.94 13.60
CA TYR A 438 -13.13 -15.31 15.01
C TYR A 438 -14.19 -16.40 15.23
N VAL A 439 -14.01 -17.17 16.31
CA VAL A 439 -14.93 -18.21 16.80
C VAL A 439 -15.11 -18.00 18.31
N GLY A 440 -16.35 -17.69 18.72
CA GLY A 440 -16.68 -17.34 20.09
C GLY A 440 -15.93 -16.09 20.57
N ASP A 441 -15.60 -16.06 21.86
CA ASP A 441 -14.96 -14.91 22.53
C ASP A 441 -13.43 -15.07 22.68
N ARG A 442 -12.86 -16.19 22.25
CA ARG A 442 -11.46 -16.55 22.59
C ARG A 442 -10.59 -16.97 21.41
N HIS A 443 -11.20 -17.34 20.28
CA HIS A 443 -10.46 -17.92 19.16
C HIS A 443 -10.58 -17.04 17.93
N PHE A 444 -9.48 -16.91 17.22
CA PHE A 444 -9.40 -16.15 15.97
C PHE A 444 -8.27 -16.68 15.12
N GLY A 445 -8.32 -16.38 13.84
CA GLY A 445 -7.33 -16.88 12.90
C GLY A 445 -7.50 -16.37 11.49
N THR A 446 -6.68 -16.93 10.62
CA THR A 446 -6.69 -16.67 9.19
C THR A 446 -6.44 -17.97 8.45
N LEU A 447 -7.08 -18.15 7.31
CA LEU A 447 -6.81 -19.23 6.38
C LEU A 447 -6.64 -18.62 4.99
N THR A 448 -5.48 -18.89 4.36
CA THR A 448 -5.11 -18.33 3.06
C THR A 448 -4.76 -19.45 2.08
N ALA A 449 -5.39 -19.44 0.91
CA ALA A 449 -4.96 -20.18 -0.27
C ALA A 449 -4.16 -19.24 -1.17
N PHE A 450 -2.99 -19.70 -1.64
CA PHE A 450 -2.03 -18.88 -2.38
C PHE A 450 -1.40 -19.68 -3.51
N VAL A 451 -1.40 -19.10 -4.71
CA VAL A 451 -0.66 -19.62 -5.87
C VAL A 451 0.25 -18.52 -6.39
N ALA A 452 1.56 -18.79 -6.44
CA ALA A 452 2.57 -17.83 -6.85
C ALA A 452 2.91 -17.92 -8.34
N GLY A 453 3.30 -16.78 -8.92
CA GLY A 453 3.87 -16.68 -10.25
C GLY A 453 2.85 -16.85 -11.38
N ALA A 454 3.37 -17.08 -12.59
CA ALA A 454 2.55 -17.19 -13.80
C ALA A 454 1.54 -18.35 -13.76
N LYS A 455 1.84 -19.42 -13.00
CA LYS A 455 0.92 -20.55 -12.80
C LYS A 455 -0.40 -20.14 -12.17
N ALA A 456 -0.48 -18.97 -11.53
CA ALA A 456 -1.74 -18.45 -11.00
C ALA A 456 -2.85 -18.32 -12.06
N ASP A 457 -2.50 -18.15 -13.34
CA ASP A 457 -3.46 -18.14 -14.46
C ASP A 457 -4.18 -19.48 -14.66
N GLU A 458 -3.62 -20.59 -14.19
CA GLU A 458 -4.20 -21.93 -14.31
C GLU A 458 -5.26 -22.23 -13.22
N TYR A 459 -5.42 -21.33 -12.23
CA TYR A 459 -6.26 -21.57 -11.06
C TYR A 459 -7.43 -20.60 -10.98
N SER A 460 -8.63 -21.15 -10.77
CA SER A 460 -9.85 -20.37 -10.47
C SER A 460 -10.41 -20.77 -9.10
N PHE A 461 -10.21 -19.91 -8.11
CA PHE A 461 -10.82 -20.04 -6.78
C PHE A 461 -11.12 -18.68 -6.14
N THR A 462 -12.07 -18.65 -5.23
CA THR A 462 -12.40 -17.46 -4.43
C THR A 462 -12.20 -17.75 -2.95
N SER A 463 -12.43 -16.75 -2.10
CA SER A 463 -12.50 -16.90 -0.64
C SER A 463 -13.49 -17.97 -0.15
N ALA A 464 -14.40 -18.48 -1.00
CA ALA A 464 -15.24 -19.62 -0.65
C ALA A 464 -14.43 -20.91 -0.39
N LEU A 465 -13.23 -21.05 -0.98
CA LEU A 465 -12.34 -22.19 -0.75
C LEU A 465 -11.81 -22.19 0.71
N PRO A 466 -11.16 -21.12 1.21
CA PRO A 466 -10.75 -21.06 2.61
C PRO A 466 -11.88 -21.28 3.61
N VAL A 467 -13.05 -20.70 3.36
CA VAL A 467 -14.25 -20.88 4.20
C VAL A 467 -14.68 -22.35 4.23
N GLN A 468 -14.65 -23.03 3.08
CA GLN A 468 -15.00 -24.44 2.98
C GLN A 468 -13.97 -25.33 3.70
N ILE A 469 -12.68 -25.04 3.58
CA ILE A 469 -11.63 -25.79 4.29
C ILE A 469 -11.85 -25.67 5.80
N LEU A 470 -12.10 -24.46 6.31
CA LEU A 470 -12.36 -24.26 7.73
C LEU A 470 -13.60 -25.04 8.21
N LYS A 471 -14.68 -25.09 7.40
CA LYS A 471 -15.86 -25.91 7.70
C LYS A 471 -15.52 -27.40 7.78
N VAL A 472 -14.71 -27.92 6.86
CA VAL A 472 -14.29 -29.34 6.86
C VAL A 472 -13.43 -29.65 8.08
N LEU A 473 -12.60 -28.70 8.53
CA LEU A 473 -11.78 -28.85 9.73
C LEU A 473 -12.59 -28.72 11.02
N ALA A 474 -13.80 -28.13 10.98
CA ALA A 474 -14.57 -27.78 12.17
C ALA A 474 -14.74 -28.95 13.16
N PRO A 475 -15.12 -30.18 12.76
CA PRO A 475 -15.26 -31.29 13.70
C PRO A 475 -13.97 -31.65 14.45
N GLN A 476 -12.80 -31.44 13.82
CA GLN A 476 -11.50 -31.75 14.43
C GLN A 476 -11.04 -30.68 15.41
N ILE A 477 -11.46 -29.42 15.20
CA ILE A 477 -11.01 -28.28 15.99
C ILE A 477 -12.05 -27.81 17.02
N LEU A 478 -13.33 -28.17 16.85
CA LEU A 478 -14.43 -27.84 17.76
C LEU A 478 -14.14 -28.22 19.22
N PRO A 479 -13.51 -29.38 19.54
CA PRO A 479 -13.17 -29.71 20.93
C PRO A 479 -12.20 -28.76 21.63
N PHE A 480 -11.53 -27.86 20.89
CA PHE A 480 -10.67 -26.82 21.46
C PHE A 480 -11.43 -25.51 21.72
N PHE A 481 -12.65 -25.39 21.21
CA PHE A 481 -13.49 -24.20 21.36
C PHE A 481 -14.54 -24.32 22.46
N ASP A 482 -14.70 -25.51 23.04
CA ASP A 482 -15.56 -25.77 24.20
C ASP A 482 -15.13 -24.90 25.40
N PRO A 483 -15.97 -23.94 25.85
CA PRO A 483 -15.65 -23.05 26.96
C PRO A 483 -15.56 -23.77 28.31
N GLN A 484 -16.13 -24.97 28.45
CA GLN A 484 -16.06 -25.78 29.67
C GLN A 484 -14.75 -26.59 29.76
N ARG A 485 -14.00 -26.69 28.67
CA ARG A 485 -12.72 -27.37 28.67
C ARG A 485 -11.65 -26.45 29.27
N PRO A 486 -11.01 -26.79 30.41
CA PRO A 486 -9.90 -26.00 30.92
C PRO A 486 -8.81 -25.92 29.85
N ALA A 487 -8.26 -24.73 29.63
CA ALA A 487 -7.13 -24.54 28.71
C ALA A 487 -6.04 -25.53 29.13
N ARG A 488 -5.62 -26.42 28.23
CA ARG A 488 -4.72 -27.55 28.49
C ARG A 488 -3.31 -27.17 28.98
N CYS A 489 -3.07 -25.93 29.41
CA CYS A 489 -1.87 -25.54 30.15
C CYS A 489 -1.99 -25.86 31.65
N ALA A 490 -2.55 -27.02 32.00
CA ALA A 490 -2.17 -27.66 33.25
C ALA A 490 -0.84 -28.36 32.98
N PRO A 491 0.22 -28.13 33.78
CA PRO A 491 1.45 -28.89 33.61
C PRO A 491 1.09 -30.37 33.70
N ALA A 492 1.47 -31.16 32.69
CA ALA A 492 1.48 -32.60 32.86
C ALA A 492 2.38 -32.87 34.07
N THR A 493 1.81 -33.43 35.15
CA THR A 493 2.61 -34.01 36.23
C THR A 493 3.64 -34.92 35.56
N PRO A 494 4.96 -34.73 35.76
CA PRO A 494 5.92 -35.62 35.15
C PRO A 494 5.60 -37.03 35.62
N ALA A 495 5.25 -37.91 34.67
CA ALA A 495 5.29 -39.33 34.95
C ALA A 495 6.75 -39.63 35.29
N ILE A 496 7.02 -39.96 36.55
CA ILE A 496 8.29 -40.50 36.98
C ILE A 496 8.52 -41.75 36.15
N LEU A 497 9.32 -41.63 35.08
CA LEU A 497 9.87 -42.78 34.40
C LEU A 497 10.83 -43.40 35.41
N ALA A 498 10.42 -44.51 36.02
CA ALA A 498 11.29 -45.34 36.82
C ALA A 498 12.55 -45.63 36.00
N GLN A 499 13.69 -45.12 36.48
CA GLN A 499 14.98 -45.30 35.84
C GLN A 499 15.33 -46.80 35.92
N THR A 500 15.31 -47.49 34.79
CA THR A 500 16.01 -48.77 34.67
C THR A 500 17.51 -48.47 34.61
N PRO A 501 18.35 -49.07 35.46
CA PRO A 501 19.78 -48.79 35.46
C PRO A 501 20.42 -49.31 34.16
N ILE A 502 21.07 -48.41 33.42
CA ILE A 502 21.86 -48.74 32.24
C ILE A 502 23.30 -49.03 32.71
N THR A 503 23.75 -50.28 32.59
CA THR A 503 25.16 -50.66 32.73
C THR A 503 25.99 -50.13 31.54
N PRO A 504 27.18 -49.55 31.78
CA PRO A 504 27.99 -48.99 30.71
C PRO A 504 28.77 -50.08 29.96
N ASN A 505 28.50 -50.24 28.67
CA ASN A 505 29.40 -50.93 27.75
C ASN A 505 30.12 -49.88 26.90
N THR A 506 31.44 -49.83 27.02
CA THR A 506 32.34 -48.98 26.23
C THR A 506 32.68 -49.66 24.91
N PRO A 507 32.50 -49.02 23.74
CA PRO A 507 33.17 -49.45 22.52
C PRO A 507 34.32 -48.50 22.13
N ASP A 508 35.38 -49.16 21.69
CA ASP A 508 36.70 -48.70 21.28
C ASP A 508 36.67 -47.74 20.06
N LEU A 509 37.39 -46.62 20.14
CA LEU A 509 37.51 -45.61 19.09
C LEU A 509 38.83 -45.80 18.33
N ARG A 510 38.76 -46.23 17.07
CA ARG A 510 39.86 -46.04 16.10
C ARG A 510 39.46 -45.03 15.02
N PRO A 511 40.36 -44.10 14.64
CA PRO A 511 40.05 -43.05 13.68
C PRO A 511 40.27 -43.52 12.24
N VAL A 512 39.33 -43.20 11.34
CA VAL A 512 39.48 -43.37 9.89
C VAL A 512 39.63 -41.99 9.24
N ALA A 513 40.63 -41.89 8.36
CA ALA A 513 41.14 -40.68 7.72
C ALA A 513 40.18 -40.04 6.71
N ALA A 514 40.39 -38.75 6.50
CA ALA A 514 39.71 -37.90 5.53
C ALA A 514 40.07 -38.25 4.08
N ASP A 515 39.08 -38.23 3.19
CA ASP A 515 39.31 -38.19 1.75
C ASP A 515 38.49 -37.08 1.08
N SER A 516 39.17 -36.37 0.18
CA SER A 516 38.76 -35.19 -0.53
C SER A 516 38.21 -35.55 -1.92
N GLY A 517 36.98 -35.16 -2.24
CA GLY A 517 36.37 -35.40 -3.55
C GLY A 517 35.64 -34.18 -4.09
N ALA A 518 36.21 -33.56 -5.12
CA ALA A 518 35.73 -32.37 -5.81
C ALA A 518 34.44 -32.58 -6.63
N LEU A 519 33.58 -31.56 -6.64
CA LEU A 519 32.43 -31.44 -7.54
C LEU A 519 32.86 -30.83 -8.90
N ARG A 520 32.42 -31.43 -10.00
CA ARG A 520 32.34 -30.81 -11.34
C ARG A 520 30.88 -30.69 -11.79
N PRO A 521 30.54 -29.69 -12.62
CA PRO A 521 29.17 -29.27 -12.90
C PRO A 521 28.55 -29.99 -14.12
N ASN A 522 27.21 -29.98 -14.15
CA ASN A 522 26.38 -29.99 -15.36
C ASN A 522 25.26 -28.96 -15.19
#